data_AF-A0A3P7LE64-F1
#
_entry.id   AF-A0A3P7LE64-F1
#
_cell.length_a   1.000
_cell.length_b   1.000
_cell.length_c   1.000
_cell.angle_alpha   90.00
_cell.angle_beta   90.00
_cell.angle_gamma   90.00
#
_symmetry.space_group_name_H-M   'P 1'
#
loop_
_entity.id
_entity.type
_entity.pdbx_description
1 polymer ?
#
loop_
_entity_poly.entity_id
_entity_poly.type
_entity_poly.pdbx_seq_one_letter_code
_entity_poly.pdbx_strand_id
1 'polypeptide(L)' 'MLVFDITNRESFSHISGWFEDAAMNMKCRSPSFILVGQKADLASAREVCLCILIPAILPVRDP' A
#
# COMPACT_ATOMS: atom_id res chain seq x y z
N MET A 1 2.82 9.44 0.64
CA MET A 1 3.00 8.29 1.54
C MET A 1 1.65 7.63 1.71
N LEU A 2 1.59 6.31 1.62
CA LEU A 2 0.38 5.51 1.80
C LEU A 2 0.56 4.69 3.07
N VAL A 3 -0.43 4.72 3.96
CA VAL A 3 -0.32 4.08 5.27
C VAL A 3 -1.54 3.20 5.48
N PHE A 4 -1.33 1.96 5.90
CA PHE A 4 -2.38 1.03 6.27
C PHE A 4 -2.07 0.38 7.62
N ASP A 5 -3.10 -0.13 8.26
CA ASP A 5 -3.02 -0.86 9.52
C ASP A 5 -2.80 -2.35 9.27
N ILE A 6 -1.69 -2.90 9.78
CA ILE A 6 -1.39 -4.33 9.57
C ILE A 6 -2.37 -5.26 10.29
N THR A 7 -3.13 -4.75 11.26
CA THR A 7 -4.16 -5.48 12.00
C THR A 7 -5.56 -5.27 11.44
N ASN A 8 -5.69 -4.63 10.26
CA ASN A 8 -6.96 -4.39 9.61
C ASN A 8 -6.79 -4.55 8.09
N ARG A 9 -7.22 -5.71 7.57
CA ARG A 9 -7.13 -6.02 6.13
C ARG A 9 -7.92 -5.06 5.24
N GLU A 10 -9.03 -4.51 5.72
CA GLU A 10 -9.84 -3.55 4.97
C GLU A 10 -9.07 -2.23 4.75
N SER A 11 -8.28 -1.80 5.73
CA SER A 11 -7.42 -0.62 5.57
C SER A 11 -6.40 -0.79 4.42
N PHE A 12 -5.90 -2.01 4.21
CA PHE A 12 -5.00 -2.33 3.12
C PHE A 12 -5.71 -2.35 1.75
N SER A 13 -6.97 -2.78 1.67
CA SER A 13 -7.70 -2.79 0.39
C SER A 13 -7.95 -1.40 -0.20
N HIS A 14 -7.88 -0.34 0.60
CA HIS A 14 -8.01 1.04 0.12
C HIS A 14 -6.73 1.61 -0.53
N ILE A 15 -5.57 0.96 -0.32
CA ILE A 15 -4.27 1.48 -0.76
C ILE A 15 -4.18 1.60 -2.29
N SER A 16 -4.77 0.67 -3.04
CA SER A 16 -4.77 0.71 -4.50
C SER A 16 -5.53 1.93 -5.03
N GLY A 17 -6.73 2.18 -4.52
CA GLY A 17 -7.53 3.35 -4.90
C GLY A 17 -6.82 4.66 -4.56
N TRP A 18 -6.24 4.77 -3.36
CA TRP A 18 -5.48 5.96 -2.98
C TRP A 18 -4.22 6.17 -3.83
N PHE A 19 -3.57 5.08 -4.27
CA PHE A 19 -2.45 5.16 -5.19
C PHE A 19 -2.89 5.68 -6.56
N GLU A 20 -3.98 5.14 -7.13
CA GLU A 20 -4.53 5.57 -8.41
C GLU A 20 -4.96 7.05 -8.37
N ASP A 21 -5.73 7.45 -7.35
CA ASP A 21 -6.15 8.82 -7.14
C ASP A 21 -4.95 9.77 -7.07
N ALA A 22 -3.92 9.39 -6.29
CA ALA A 22 -2.71 10.20 -6.16
C ALA A 22 -1.93 10.27 -7.48
N ALA A 23 -1.80 9.15 -8.20
CA ALA A 23 -1.11 9.10 -9.48
C ALA A 23 -1.80 9.96 -10.55
N MET A 24 -3.13 9.97 -10.59
CA MET A 24 -3.91 10.77 -11.56
C MET A 24 -3.83 12.27 -11.29
N ASN A 25 -3.70 12.68 -10.02
CA ASN A 25 -3.69 14.09 -9.62
C ASN A 25 -2.28 14.71 -9.56
N MET A 26 -1.22 13.90 -9.64
CA MET A 26 0.15 14.39 -9.62
C MET A 26 0.62 14.85 -11.00
N LYS A 27 1.13 16.09 -11.09
CA LYS A 27 1.74 16.63 -12.32
C LYS A 27 3.18 16.15 -12.56
N CYS A 28 3.72 15.34 -11.65
CA CYS A 28 5.08 14.81 -11.76
C CYS A 28 5.11 13.60 -12.70
N ARG A 29 6.11 13.55 -13.59
CA ARG A 29 6.29 12.44 -14.54
C ARG A 29 6.54 11.08 -13.87
N SER A 30 7.08 11.07 -12.64
CA SER A 30 7.46 9.85 -11.94
C SER A 30 7.34 10.04 -10.42
N PRO A 31 6.12 10.00 -9.86
CA PRO A 31 5.94 10.15 -8.42
C PRO A 31 6.49 8.94 -7.66
N SER A 32 7.14 9.21 -6.52
CA SER A 32 7.66 8.18 -5.63
C SER A 32 6.74 8.03 -4.41
N PHE A 33 6.35 6.81 -4.10
CA PHE A 33 5.50 6.49 -2.95
C PHE A 33 6.24 5.60 -1.96
N ILE A 34 6.01 5.88 -0.68
CA ILE A 34 6.38 5.00 0.43
C ILE A 34 5.09 4.38 0.95
N LEU A 35 5.05 3.05 1.03
CA LEU A 35 3.98 2.30 1.66
C LEU A 35 4.40 1.91 3.08
N VAL A 36 3.56 2.19 4.07
CA VAL A 36 3.84 1.98 5.49
C VAL A 36 2.75 1.13 6.13
N GLY A 37 3.12 -0.02 6.69
CA GLY A 37 2.25 -0.80 7.56
C GLY A 37 2.45 -0.39 9.02
N GLN A 38 1.48 0.30 9.60
CA GLN A 38 1.51 0.76 11.00
C GLN A 38 1.01 -0.34 11.96
N LYS A 39 1.28 -0.20 13.27
CA LYS A 39 0.97 -1.16 14.35
C LYS A 39 1.76 -2.48 14.31
N ALA A 40 3.02 -2.41 13.87
CA ALA A 40 3.91 -3.57 13.80
C ALA A 40 4.15 -4.28 15.15
N ASP A 41 3.98 -3.56 16.25
CA ASP A 41 4.03 -4.06 17.62
C ASP A 41 2.93 -5.08 17.94
N LEU A 42 1.77 -5.02 17.27
CA LEU A 42 0.65 -5.93 17.46
C LEU A 42 0.77 -7.20 16.60
N ALA A 43 1.92 -7.89 16.70
CA ALA A 43 2.25 -9.02 15.83
C ALA A 43 1.20 -10.16 15.87
N SER A 44 0.58 -10.41 17.03
CA SER A 44 -0.46 -11.44 17.20
C SER A 44 -1.79 -11.11 16.52
N ALA A 45 -2.03 -9.85 16.18
CA ALA A 45 -3.23 -9.38 15.50
C ALA A 45 -2.97 -9.09 14.02
N ARG A 46 -1.83 -9.53 13.46
CA ARG A 46 -1.48 -9.27 12.06
C ARG A 46 -2.44 -9.99 11.13
N GLU A 47 -3.12 -9.21 10.28
CA GLU A 47 -3.98 -9.70 9.21
C GLU A 47 -3.33 -9.55 7.82
N VAL A 48 -2.30 -8.71 7.71
CA VAL A 48 -1.62 -8.42 6.44
C VAL A 48 -0.14 -8.83 6.52
N CYS A 49 0.24 -9.82 5.70
CA CYS A 49 1.61 -10.34 5.60
C CYS A 49 2.41 -9.71 4.46
N LEU A 50 3.74 -9.78 4.55
CA LEU A 50 4.65 -9.22 3.55
C LEU A 50 4.49 -9.89 2.15
N CYS A 51 4.14 -11.18 2.11
CA CYS A 51 3.91 -11.90 0.85
C CYS A 51 2.72 -11.36 0.05
N ILE A 52 1.75 -10.72 0.71
CA ILE A 52 0.58 -10.10 0.06
C ILE A 52 0.94 -8.72 -0.52
N LEU A 53 2.04 -8.12 -0.05
CA LEU A 53 2.50 -6.78 -0.43
C LEU A 53 3.16 -6.80 -1.82
N ILE A 54 3.99 -7.81 -2.12
CA ILE A 54 4.77 -7.91 -3.36
C ILE A 54 3.87 -7.90 -4.62
N PRO A 55 2.84 -8.75 -4.74
CA PRO A 55 1.97 -8.75 -5.93
C PRO A 55 1.00 -7.57 -5.98
N ALA A 56 0.80 -6.82 -4.88
CA ALA A 56 -0.10 -5.67 -4.84
C ALA A 56 0.59 -4.35 -5.25
N ILE A 57 1.91 -4.22 -5.05
CA ILE A 57 2.67 -3.01 -5.39
C ILE A 57 3.40 -3.12 -6.74
N LEU A 58 3.77 -4.34 -7.17
CA LEU A 58 4.45 -4.59 -8.44
C LEU A 58 3.58 -4.88 -9.69
N PRO A 59 2.23 -4.90 -9.68
CA PRO A 59 1.48 -5.18 -10.91
C PRO A 59 1.55 -4.01 -11.92
N VAL A 60 2.14 -2.86 -11.54
CA VAL A 60 2.28 -1.64 -12.37
C VAL A 60 3.66 -1.57 -13.07
N ARG A 61 4.26 -2.71 -13.38
CA ARG A 61 5.43 -2.81 -14.26
C ARG A 61 5.12 -3.76 -15.42
N ASP A 62 4.20 -3.35 -16.29
CA ASP A 62 4.25 -3.81 -17.68
C ASP A 62 5.43 -3.10 -18.42
N PRO A 63 6.08 -3.76 -19.39
CA PRO A 63 7.30 -3.32 -20.05
C PRO A 63 7.16 -2.05 -20.91
#